data_AF-A0A9P3BKR9-F1
#
_entry.id   AF-A0A9P3BKR9-F1
#
_cell.length_a   1.000
_cell.length_b   1.000
_cell.length_c   1.000
_cell.angle_alpha   90.00
_cell.angle_beta   90.00
_cell.angle_gamma   90.00
#
_symmetry.space_group_name_H-M   'P 1'
#
loop_
_entity.id
_entity.type
_entity.pdbx_description
1 polymer ?
#
loop_
_entity_poly.entity_id
_entity_poly.type
_entity_poly.pdbx_seq_one_letter_code
_entity_poly.pdbx_strand_id
1 'polypeptide(L)'
;MEHTISFGERNAGLQVGVSNASITANFYSQPERPETPPRPLSTVPFRRDPDFVRHGTLLDQIHEKCLAPASRIALVGLGGVGKSQLAIEYSHRVREHSPETWVFWIHASNIARFEQGFREIAERAKITGRQDPKANIYQLVHAWLQDGRKGSWVLILDNVDDDHFLRRAPFISQNPTERDRDRSLDRPLWAYLPQSTHGSLMITTRNRAVALRMVEERDIITVHPMDKTHAQMLFEAKLGIPENPKDIMKLTAALECMPLAIVQAASYIRQRAPRSSVKQYLQQFESSDSRKLSLLEHEEGQLRRDWEARNSIIHTWQISFDHILLERPSAANLLALMSFFDRQGIHQCLLQDFSNVKRSNTNKENYSDAVDSCTMDNTDSLVQSNVDDRFEDDIRTLRNFSFITVNADAASFRMHRLVQLAVQKWLEAHDQLERWKLSSIRSLARENVPSRRI
;
A
#
# COMPACT_ATOMS: atom_id res chain seq x y z
N MET A 1 10.74 4.85 61.28
CA MET A 1 9.26 4.86 61.38
C MET A 1 8.73 5.23 60.01
N GLU A 2 8.22 4.26 59.26
CA GLU A 2 7.55 4.55 57.99
C GLU A 2 6.13 5.01 58.29
N HIS A 3 5.85 6.29 58.03
CA HIS A 3 4.52 6.85 58.14
C HIS A 3 3.78 6.61 56.81
N THR A 4 2.94 5.58 56.77
CA THR A 4 2.04 5.35 55.62
C THR A 4 0.77 6.15 55.84
N ILE A 5 0.50 7.13 54.97
CA ILE A 5 -0.68 7.99 55.01
C ILE A 5 -1.51 7.72 53.76
N SER A 6 -2.82 7.53 53.94
CA SER A 6 -3.80 7.33 52.86
C SER A 6 -4.63 8.60 52.68
N PHE A 7 -4.75 9.08 51.43
CA PHE A 7 -5.58 10.22 51.07
C PHE A 7 -6.85 9.74 50.36
N GLY A 8 -8.01 10.29 50.74
CA GLY A 8 -9.32 9.99 50.11
C GLY A 8 -9.55 10.77 48.80
N GLU A 9 -10.77 10.72 48.26
CA GLU A 9 -11.15 11.22 46.92
C GLU A 9 -11.18 12.76 46.75
N ARG A 10 -10.56 13.54 47.64
CA ARG A 10 -10.49 15.01 47.54
C ARG A 10 -9.06 15.46 47.32
N ASN A 11 -8.87 16.54 46.55
CA ASN A 11 -7.57 17.19 46.39
C ASN A 11 -7.04 17.66 47.75
N ALA A 12 -6.17 16.85 48.36
CA ALA A 12 -5.44 17.18 49.57
C ALA A 12 -3.94 17.19 49.22
N GLY A 13 -3.27 18.29 49.53
CA GLY A 13 -1.81 18.41 49.41
C GLY A 13 -1.14 18.22 50.76
N LEU A 14 -0.01 17.52 50.78
CA LEU A 14 0.87 17.44 51.95
C LEU A 14 2.01 18.45 51.76
N GLN A 15 2.08 19.48 52.61
CA GLN A 15 3.24 20.37 52.65
C GLN A 15 4.28 19.78 53.60
N VAL A 16 5.26 19.08 53.04
CA VAL A 16 6.43 18.65 53.79
C VAL A 16 7.42 19.83 53.80
N GLY A 17 7.95 20.18 54.98
CA GLY A 17 9.01 21.18 55.13
C GLY A 17 10.35 20.67 54.58
N VAL A 18 11.46 21.01 55.25
CA VAL A 18 12.78 20.52 54.85
C VAL A 18 12.95 19.06 55.28
N SER A 19 13.02 18.15 54.31
CA SER A 19 13.34 16.74 54.53
C SER A 19 14.73 16.43 53.97
N ASN A 20 15.59 15.84 54.80
CA ASN A 20 16.91 15.32 54.39
C ASN A 20 16.84 13.83 53.97
N ALA A 21 15.65 13.25 53.89
CA ALA A 21 15.43 11.86 53.48
C ALA A 21 14.70 11.78 52.13
N SER A 22 14.97 10.71 51.37
CA SER A 22 14.27 10.40 50.10
C SER A 22 12.77 10.26 50.35
N ILE A 23 11.97 11.12 49.72
CA ILE A 23 10.50 11.02 49.74
C ILE A 23 10.05 10.21 48.53
N THR A 24 9.49 9.03 48.78
CA THR A 24 8.91 8.17 47.75
C THR A 24 7.38 8.31 47.78
N ALA A 25 6.80 8.95 46.77
CA ALA A 25 5.35 9.06 46.63
C ALA A 25 4.81 7.87 45.84
N ASN A 26 4.15 6.94 46.53
CA ASN A 26 3.46 5.82 45.90
C ASN A 26 2.00 6.21 45.65
N PHE A 27 1.67 6.49 44.39
CA PHE A 27 0.30 6.74 43.96
C PHE A 27 -0.41 5.41 43.72
N TYR A 28 -1.29 5.04 44.64
CA TYR A 28 -2.18 3.88 44.46
C TYR A 28 -3.40 4.32 43.66
N SER A 29 -3.33 4.18 42.33
CA SER A 29 -4.52 4.25 41.49
C SER A 29 -5.47 3.12 41.89
N GLN A 30 -6.75 3.44 42.13
CA GLN A 30 -7.73 2.38 42.36
C GLN A 30 -7.75 1.42 41.15
N PRO A 31 -7.86 0.09 41.37
CA PRO A 31 -7.99 -0.85 40.26
C PRO A 31 -9.21 -0.47 39.41
N GLU A 32 -8.96 -0.30 38.10
CA GLU A 32 -9.96 0.10 37.12
C GLU A 32 -11.17 -0.84 37.21
N ARG A 33 -12.36 -0.29 37.53
CA ARG A 33 -13.57 -1.10 37.69
C ARG A 33 -13.91 -1.73 36.34
N PRO A 34 -14.09 -3.06 36.23
CA PRO A 34 -14.37 -3.70 34.94
C PRO A 34 -15.65 -3.12 34.33
N GLU A 35 -15.52 -2.47 33.18
CA GLU A 35 -16.66 -2.00 32.42
C GLU A 35 -17.43 -3.19 31.83
N THR A 36 -18.75 -3.03 31.65
CA THR A 36 -19.56 -4.04 30.97
C THR A 36 -19.00 -4.28 29.56
N PRO A 37 -18.68 -5.54 29.19
CA PRO A 37 -18.14 -5.86 27.88
C PRO A 37 -19.09 -5.35 26.77
N PRO A 38 -18.58 -4.61 25.78
CA PRO A 38 -19.40 -4.15 24.68
C PRO A 38 -19.85 -5.33 23.81
N ARG A 39 -21.00 -5.18 23.14
CA ARG A 39 -21.41 -6.13 22.10
C ARG A 39 -20.45 -6.04 20.91
N PRO A 40 -20.27 -7.13 20.14
CA PRO A 40 -19.47 -7.10 18.92
C PRO A 40 -19.90 -5.96 17.99
N LEU A 41 -18.91 -5.17 17.55
CA LEU A 41 -19.10 -3.99 16.70
C LEU A 41 -18.16 -3.99 15.50
N SER A 42 -18.38 -3.04 14.60
CA SER A 42 -17.50 -2.74 13.49
C SER A 42 -16.81 -1.38 13.69
N THR A 43 -15.48 -1.31 13.50
CA THR A 43 -14.73 -0.05 13.46
C THR A 43 -14.47 0.45 12.04
N VAL A 44 -15.08 -0.19 11.03
CA VAL A 44 -14.95 0.21 9.62
C VAL A 44 -15.49 1.63 9.45
N PRO A 45 -14.67 2.61 9.05
CA PRO A 45 -15.08 4.01 9.01
C PRO A 45 -15.92 4.35 7.76
N PHE A 46 -16.14 3.38 6.87
CA PHE A 46 -16.78 3.57 5.58
C PHE A 46 -18.17 2.96 5.51
N ARG A 47 -19.14 3.74 5.02
CA ARG A 47 -20.47 3.24 4.70
C ARG A 47 -20.41 2.27 3.52
N ARG A 48 -21.26 1.24 3.57
CA ARG A 48 -21.49 0.32 2.44
C ARG A 48 -21.83 1.11 1.19
N ASP A 49 -21.30 0.69 0.05
CA ASP A 49 -21.59 1.31 -1.24
C ASP A 49 -22.84 0.68 -1.86
N PRO A 50 -23.97 1.42 -2.01
CA PRO A 50 -25.15 0.87 -2.66
C PRO A 50 -24.92 0.58 -4.15
N ASP A 51 -23.94 1.24 -4.77
CA ASP A 51 -23.58 1.03 -6.18
C ASP A 51 -22.40 0.05 -6.32
N PHE A 52 -22.11 -0.75 -5.29
CA PHE A 52 -21.03 -1.73 -5.35
C PHE A 52 -21.33 -2.77 -6.43
N VAL A 53 -20.47 -2.84 -7.44
CA VAL A 53 -20.55 -3.87 -8.48
C VAL A 53 -19.70 -5.06 -8.08
N ARG A 54 -20.37 -6.20 -7.86
CA ARG A 54 -19.69 -7.50 -7.65
C ARG A 54 -19.00 -7.89 -8.95
N HIS A 55 -17.68 -7.81 -9.00
CA HIS A 55 -16.89 -8.23 -10.16
C HIS A 55 -16.37 -9.65 -9.97
N GLY A 56 -16.88 -10.58 -10.79
CA GLY A 56 -16.44 -11.98 -10.81
C GLY A 56 -16.69 -12.73 -9.50
N THR A 57 -15.83 -13.71 -9.21
CA THR A 57 -15.91 -14.59 -8.03
C THR A 57 -15.06 -14.11 -6.85
N LEU A 58 -14.49 -12.89 -6.92
CA LEU A 58 -13.50 -12.40 -5.95
C LEU A 58 -14.03 -12.37 -4.51
N LEU A 59 -15.26 -11.88 -4.30
CA LEU A 59 -15.85 -11.85 -2.94
C LEU A 59 -16.12 -13.25 -2.40
N ASP A 60 -16.44 -14.20 -3.27
CA ASP A 60 -16.70 -15.58 -2.88
C ASP A 60 -15.37 -16.26 -2.50
N GLN A 61 -14.30 -16.04 -3.28
CA GLN A 61 -12.94 -16.47 -2.94
C GLN A 61 -12.43 -15.88 -1.62
N ILE A 62 -12.67 -14.58 -1.40
CA ILE A 62 -12.34 -13.91 -0.14
C ILE A 62 -13.08 -14.59 1.02
N HIS A 63 -14.38 -14.83 0.85
CA HIS A 63 -15.19 -15.46 1.88
C HIS A 63 -14.69 -16.88 2.20
N GLU A 64 -14.51 -17.72 1.20
CA GLU A 64 -14.00 -19.09 1.35
C GLU A 64 -12.67 -19.14 2.10
N LYS A 65 -11.71 -18.28 1.72
CA LYS A 65 -10.39 -18.24 2.38
C LYS A 65 -10.47 -17.71 3.81
N CYS A 66 -11.33 -16.72 4.08
CA CYS A 66 -11.51 -16.19 5.43
C CYS A 66 -12.24 -17.16 6.37
N LEU A 67 -13.00 -18.14 5.85
CA LEU A 67 -13.64 -19.18 6.66
C LEU A 67 -12.65 -20.21 7.23
N ALA A 68 -11.44 -20.31 6.68
CA ALA A 68 -10.43 -21.21 7.22
C ALA A 68 -10.03 -20.80 8.66
N PRO A 69 -9.85 -21.75 9.60
CA PRO A 69 -9.39 -21.44 10.95
C PRO A 69 -8.06 -20.70 10.92
N ALA A 70 -7.98 -19.59 11.67
CA ALA A 70 -6.78 -18.74 11.71
C ALA A 70 -6.33 -18.23 10.33
N SER A 71 -7.31 -17.94 9.46
CA SER A 71 -7.07 -17.47 8.10
C SER A 71 -6.32 -16.14 8.10
N ARG A 72 -5.36 -16.03 7.17
CA ARG A 72 -4.66 -14.80 6.84
C ARG A 72 -4.63 -14.69 5.33
N ILE A 73 -5.25 -13.66 4.78
CA ILE A 73 -5.30 -13.44 3.33
C ILE A 73 -4.76 -12.06 2.97
N ALA A 74 -4.24 -11.92 1.75
CA ALA A 74 -3.81 -10.63 1.22
C ALA A 74 -4.44 -10.35 -0.14
N LEU A 75 -5.07 -9.18 -0.26
CA LEU A 75 -5.50 -8.62 -1.54
C LEU A 75 -4.36 -7.79 -2.10
N VAL A 76 -3.83 -8.21 -3.26
CA VAL A 76 -2.66 -7.59 -3.90
C VAL A 76 -3.03 -7.10 -5.29
N GLY A 77 -2.56 -5.92 -5.68
CA GLY A 77 -2.76 -5.41 -7.03
C GLY A 77 -2.49 -3.93 -7.16
N LEU A 78 -2.56 -3.43 -8.40
CA LEU A 78 -2.24 -2.04 -8.72
C LEU A 78 -3.09 -1.02 -7.92
N GLY A 79 -2.56 0.18 -7.69
CA GLY A 79 -3.31 1.29 -7.11
C GLY A 79 -4.57 1.61 -7.93
N GLY A 80 -5.70 1.82 -7.26
CA GLY A 80 -6.99 2.13 -7.92
C GLY A 80 -7.84 0.93 -8.35
N VAL A 81 -7.36 -0.30 -8.16
CA VAL A 81 -8.06 -1.52 -8.61
C VAL A 81 -9.23 -1.98 -7.72
N GLY A 82 -9.45 -1.32 -6.56
CA GLY A 82 -10.62 -1.58 -5.70
C GLY A 82 -10.40 -2.55 -4.52
N LYS A 83 -9.16 -2.89 -4.16
CA LYS A 83 -8.84 -3.76 -2.99
C LYS A 83 -9.55 -3.33 -1.70
N SER A 84 -9.43 -2.07 -1.32
CA SER A 84 -10.08 -1.55 -0.11
C SER A 84 -11.61 -1.57 -0.22
N GLN A 85 -12.18 -1.39 -1.41
CA GLN A 85 -13.63 -1.52 -1.62
C GLN A 85 -14.12 -2.96 -1.45
N LEU A 86 -13.33 -3.95 -1.88
CA LEU A 86 -13.60 -5.37 -1.62
C LEU A 86 -13.59 -5.67 -0.11
N ALA A 87 -12.59 -5.16 0.62
CA ALA A 87 -12.49 -5.33 2.07
C ALA A 87 -13.66 -4.66 2.81
N ILE A 88 -14.07 -3.46 2.38
CA ILE A 88 -15.25 -2.76 2.92
C ILE A 88 -16.51 -3.59 2.67
N GLU A 89 -16.79 -4.02 1.43
CA GLU A 89 -17.99 -4.82 1.15
C GLU A 89 -17.99 -6.15 1.91
N TYR A 90 -16.84 -6.82 2.01
CA TYR A 90 -16.69 -8.03 2.81
C TYR A 90 -17.03 -7.78 4.29
N SER A 91 -16.51 -6.70 4.87
CA SER A 91 -16.77 -6.35 6.28
C SER A 91 -18.25 -6.18 6.60
N HIS A 92 -19.01 -5.53 5.70
CA HIS A 92 -20.45 -5.34 5.85
C HIS A 92 -21.19 -6.68 5.74
N ARG A 93 -20.78 -7.55 4.81
CA ARG A 93 -21.37 -8.89 4.67
C ARG A 93 -21.12 -9.77 5.89
N VAL A 94 -19.91 -9.76 6.46
CA VAL A 94 -19.61 -10.52 7.69
C VAL A 94 -20.55 -10.10 8.81
N ARG A 95 -20.74 -8.79 9.01
CA ARG A 95 -21.66 -8.26 10.03
C ARG A 95 -23.12 -8.60 9.77
N GLU A 96 -23.53 -8.64 8.50
CA GLU A 96 -24.89 -9.01 8.08
C GLU A 96 -25.17 -10.50 8.35
N HIS A 97 -24.23 -11.39 8.02
CA HIS A 97 -24.40 -12.84 8.21
C HIS A 97 -24.06 -13.31 9.63
N SER A 98 -23.22 -12.58 10.35
CA SER A 98 -22.75 -12.92 11.69
C SER A 98 -22.61 -11.67 12.56
N PRO A 99 -23.73 -11.12 13.07
CA PRO A 99 -23.75 -9.90 13.90
C PRO A 99 -22.91 -9.98 15.17
N GLU A 100 -22.59 -11.18 15.63
CA GLU A 100 -21.74 -11.45 16.81
C GLU A 100 -20.23 -11.44 16.48
N THR A 101 -19.84 -11.27 15.22
CA THR A 101 -18.42 -11.19 14.82
C THR A 101 -17.92 -9.75 14.91
N TRP A 102 -16.81 -9.54 15.60
CA TRP A 102 -16.11 -8.24 15.63
C TRP A 102 -15.49 -7.96 14.26
N VAL A 103 -15.57 -6.71 13.80
CA VAL A 103 -14.84 -6.32 12.59
C VAL A 103 -14.00 -5.07 12.87
N PHE A 104 -12.70 -5.26 12.88
CA PHE A 104 -11.74 -4.20 13.15
C PHE A 104 -11.06 -3.76 11.87
N TRP A 105 -10.88 -2.46 11.73
CA TRP A 105 -10.20 -1.83 10.60
C TRP A 105 -9.02 -1.00 11.10
N ILE A 106 -7.83 -1.26 10.57
CA ILE A 106 -6.62 -0.49 10.83
C ILE A 106 -6.10 0.03 9.50
N HIS A 107 -5.92 1.34 9.41
CA HIS A 107 -5.13 1.94 8.34
C HIS A 107 -3.64 1.77 8.68
N ALA A 108 -2.95 0.96 7.90
CA ALA A 108 -1.60 0.50 8.17
C ALA A 108 -0.58 1.04 7.16
N SER A 109 -0.78 2.28 6.72
CA SER A 109 0.12 2.97 5.77
C SER A 109 1.42 3.46 6.42
N ASN A 110 1.46 3.61 7.74
CA ASN A 110 2.64 3.94 8.53
C ASN A 110 2.44 3.54 10.00
N ILE A 111 3.52 3.66 10.79
CA ILE A 111 3.53 3.25 12.21
C ILE A 111 2.53 4.01 13.08
N ALA A 112 2.39 5.32 12.91
CA ALA A 112 1.52 6.15 13.74
C ALA A 112 0.05 5.74 13.56
N ARG A 113 -0.35 5.46 12.31
CA ARG A 113 -1.71 5.02 12.00
C ARG A 113 -1.98 3.59 12.44
N PHE A 114 -0.97 2.72 12.34
CA PHE A 114 -1.04 1.37 12.88
C PHE A 114 -1.24 1.38 14.40
N GLU A 115 -0.46 2.19 15.13
CA GLU A 115 -0.63 2.38 16.57
C GLU A 115 -2.02 2.93 16.92
N GLN A 116 -2.47 3.95 16.19
CA GLN A 116 -3.79 4.54 16.40
C GLN A 116 -4.91 3.51 16.22
N GLY A 117 -4.79 2.62 15.24
CA GLY A 117 -5.75 1.52 15.03
C GLY A 117 -5.78 0.55 16.22
N PHE A 118 -4.62 0.17 16.76
CA PHE A 118 -4.56 -0.66 17.97
C PHE A 118 -5.19 0.03 19.19
N ARG A 119 -4.93 1.33 19.37
CA ARG A 119 -5.56 2.14 20.43
C ARG A 119 -7.08 2.19 20.26
N GLU A 120 -7.58 2.39 19.05
CA GLU A 120 -9.02 2.38 18.78
C GLU A 120 -9.64 1.01 19.07
N ILE A 121 -9.00 -0.09 18.67
CA ILE A 121 -9.49 -1.44 19.01
C ILE A 121 -9.59 -1.60 20.52
N ALA A 122 -8.54 -1.23 21.26
CA ALA A 122 -8.53 -1.34 22.71
C ALA A 122 -9.64 -0.52 23.37
N GLU A 123 -9.89 0.70 22.87
CA GLU A 123 -10.95 1.57 23.36
C GLU A 123 -12.34 1.01 23.07
N ARG A 124 -12.58 0.60 21.82
CA ARG A 124 -13.88 0.06 21.38
C ARG A 124 -14.23 -1.26 22.03
N ALA A 125 -13.23 -2.13 22.24
CA ALA A 125 -13.39 -3.41 22.94
C ALA A 125 -13.31 -3.27 24.48
N LYS A 126 -13.06 -2.06 24.99
CA LYS A 126 -12.91 -1.74 26.41
C LYS A 126 -11.91 -2.64 27.12
N ILE A 127 -10.75 -2.84 26.50
CA ILE A 127 -9.69 -3.69 27.06
C ILE A 127 -9.16 -3.07 28.36
N THR A 128 -9.01 -3.88 29.40
CA THR A 128 -8.47 -3.46 30.69
C THR A 128 -7.02 -2.98 30.55
N GLY A 129 -6.68 -1.87 31.20
CA GLY A 129 -5.32 -1.30 31.14
C GLY A 129 -5.06 -0.41 29.90
N ARG A 130 -6.04 -0.22 29.02
CA ARG A 130 -5.90 0.63 27.82
C ARG A 130 -5.66 2.12 28.13
N GLN A 131 -6.10 2.58 29.30
CA GLN A 131 -5.91 3.97 29.74
C GLN A 131 -4.53 4.22 30.35
N ASP A 132 -3.76 3.17 30.66
CA ASP A 132 -2.41 3.32 31.17
C ASP A 132 -1.47 3.77 30.04
N PRO A 133 -0.87 4.98 30.12
CA PRO A 133 0.05 5.47 29.10
C PRO A 133 1.33 4.64 28.98
N LYS A 134 1.64 3.79 29.97
CA LYS A 134 2.79 2.88 29.96
C LYS A 134 2.44 1.49 29.43
N ALA A 135 1.16 1.16 29.26
CA ALA A 135 0.78 -0.15 28.78
C ALA A 135 1.19 -0.35 27.32
N ASN A 136 1.70 -1.54 27.03
CA ASN A 136 1.96 -1.98 25.66
C ASN A 136 0.62 -2.31 24.98
N ILE A 137 0.09 -1.33 24.24
CA ILE A 137 -1.21 -1.45 23.57
C ILE A 137 -1.27 -2.64 22.61
N TYR A 138 -0.16 -2.95 21.93
CA TYR A 138 -0.08 -4.08 21.01
C TYR A 138 -0.24 -5.41 21.74
N GLN A 139 0.41 -5.55 22.91
CA GLN A 139 0.29 -6.75 23.73
C GLN A 139 -1.13 -6.92 24.29
N LEU A 140 -1.76 -5.84 24.73
CA LEU A 140 -3.14 -5.87 25.25
C LEU A 140 -4.13 -6.34 24.17
N VAL A 141 -4.07 -5.74 22.98
CA VAL A 141 -4.95 -6.12 21.86
C VAL A 141 -4.65 -7.53 21.38
N HIS A 142 -3.37 -7.91 21.26
CA HIS A 142 -2.98 -9.27 20.89
C HIS A 142 -3.54 -10.31 21.87
N ALA A 143 -3.42 -10.09 23.18
CA ALA A 143 -3.94 -10.99 24.19
C ALA A 143 -5.47 -11.09 24.14
N TRP A 144 -6.16 -9.98 23.89
CA TRP A 144 -7.61 -9.96 23.76
C TRP A 144 -8.09 -10.74 22.53
N LEU A 145 -7.44 -10.56 21.38
CA LEU A 145 -7.76 -11.25 20.12
C LEU A 145 -7.40 -12.75 20.15
N GLN A 146 -6.54 -13.19 21.07
CA GLN A 146 -6.23 -14.60 21.30
C GLN A 146 -7.25 -15.29 22.24
N ASP A 147 -7.99 -14.52 23.05
CA ASP A 147 -8.94 -15.08 24.00
C ASP A 147 -10.26 -15.47 23.30
N GLY A 148 -10.43 -16.76 23.01
CA GLY A 148 -11.63 -17.29 22.35
C GLY A 148 -12.94 -17.03 23.08
N ARG A 149 -12.90 -16.64 24.36
CA ARG A 149 -14.10 -16.22 25.11
C ARG A 149 -14.64 -14.86 24.65
N LYS A 150 -13.86 -14.09 23.86
CA LYS A 150 -14.25 -12.77 23.31
C LYS A 150 -15.05 -12.89 22.01
N GLY A 151 -15.16 -14.09 21.44
CA GLY A 151 -15.90 -14.38 20.22
C GLY A 151 -15.07 -14.19 18.95
N SER A 152 -15.70 -14.42 17.81
CA SER A 152 -15.03 -14.36 16.52
C SER A 152 -14.71 -12.93 16.09
N TRP A 153 -13.62 -12.75 15.35
CA TRP A 153 -13.22 -11.44 14.85
C TRP A 153 -12.63 -11.49 13.44
N VAL A 154 -12.78 -10.38 12.73
CA VAL A 154 -12.08 -10.09 11.47
C VAL A 154 -11.27 -8.82 11.68
N LEU A 155 -9.98 -8.87 11.39
CA LEU A 155 -9.08 -7.72 11.41
C LEU A 155 -8.65 -7.40 9.98
N ILE A 156 -8.89 -6.16 9.55
CA ILE A 156 -8.51 -5.66 8.23
C ILE A 156 -7.36 -4.66 8.39
N LEU A 157 -6.22 -4.96 7.79
CA LEU A 157 -5.09 -4.05 7.66
C LEU A 157 -5.10 -3.44 6.26
N ASP A 158 -5.53 -2.19 6.14
CA ASP A 158 -5.65 -1.51 4.87
C ASP A 158 -4.40 -0.72 4.53
N ASN A 159 -3.95 -0.83 3.28
CA ASN A 159 -2.83 -0.07 2.70
C ASN A 159 -1.46 -0.38 3.33
N VAL A 160 -1.13 -1.66 3.55
CA VAL A 160 0.18 -2.12 4.03
C VAL A 160 1.19 -2.15 2.88
N ASP A 161 1.57 -0.98 2.36
CA ASP A 161 2.45 -0.87 1.19
C ASP A 161 3.96 -0.89 1.57
N ASP A 162 4.28 -0.42 2.77
CA ASP A 162 5.60 -0.47 3.42
C ASP A 162 5.51 -1.29 4.71
N ASP A 163 6.37 -2.29 4.87
CA ASP A 163 6.42 -3.16 6.04
C ASP A 163 7.67 -2.96 6.91
N HIS A 164 8.55 -2.01 6.58
CA HIS A 164 9.75 -1.73 7.37
C HIS A 164 9.41 -1.41 8.81
N PHE A 165 8.34 -0.64 9.04
CA PHE A 165 7.87 -0.34 10.39
C PHE A 165 7.32 -1.58 11.11
N LEU A 166 6.73 -2.53 10.38
CA LEU A 166 6.22 -3.76 10.97
C LEU A 166 7.34 -4.70 11.44
N ARG A 167 8.47 -4.68 10.73
CA ARG A 167 9.65 -5.53 10.99
C ARG A 167 10.52 -5.05 12.15
N ARG A 168 10.40 -3.79 12.55
CA ARG A 168 11.19 -3.23 13.65
C ARG A 168 10.43 -3.39 14.96
N ALA A 169 11.14 -3.69 16.04
CA ALA A 169 10.68 -3.28 17.36
C ALA A 169 10.86 -1.76 17.41
N PRO A 170 9.78 -0.96 17.56
CA PRO A 170 9.90 0.48 17.59
C PRO A 170 10.73 0.89 18.80
N PHE A 171 11.85 1.57 18.52
CA PHE A 171 12.56 2.37 19.50
C PHE A 171 11.76 3.66 19.68
N ILE A 172 11.20 3.87 20.86
CA ILE A 172 10.66 5.18 21.25
C ILE A 172 11.85 6.00 21.77
N SER A 173 12.25 7.02 21.00
CA SER A 173 13.24 8.09 21.30
C SER A 173 14.61 8.00 20.61
N GLN A 174 15.03 9.13 20.01
CA GLN A 174 16.35 9.38 19.44
C GLN A 174 17.41 9.77 20.49
N ASN A 175 17.06 9.84 21.78
CA ASN A 175 17.99 10.06 22.88
C ASN A 175 17.59 9.15 24.06
N PRO A 176 18.25 8.01 24.28
CA PRO A 176 17.88 7.08 25.33
C PRO A 176 18.33 7.65 26.68
N THR A 177 17.39 8.13 27.49
CA THR A 177 17.64 8.29 28.92
C THR A 177 17.50 6.92 29.60
N GLU A 178 18.17 6.69 30.73
CA GLU A 178 18.08 5.41 31.48
C GLU A 178 16.64 5.03 31.89
N ARG A 179 15.68 5.97 31.81
CA ARG A 179 14.25 5.76 32.07
C ARG A 179 13.44 5.24 30.87
N ASP A 180 14.00 5.26 29.65
CA ASP A 180 13.29 4.84 28.41
C ASP A 180 13.49 3.36 28.05
N ARG A 181 14.40 2.65 28.74
CA ARG A 181 14.64 1.21 28.50
C ARG A 181 13.42 0.31 28.82
N ASP A 182 12.44 0.84 29.54
CA ASP A 182 11.22 0.12 29.94
C ASP A 182 10.09 0.20 28.88
N ARG A 183 10.32 0.88 27.74
CA ARG A 183 9.34 1.11 26.67
C ARG A 183 9.66 0.43 25.34
N SER A 184 10.76 -0.32 25.25
CA SER A 184 11.08 -1.09 24.04
C SER A 184 10.09 -2.24 23.87
N LEU A 185 9.50 -2.41 22.69
CA LEU A 185 8.75 -3.63 22.41
C LEU A 185 9.71 -4.82 22.37
N ASP A 186 9.33 -5.93 23.03
CA ASP A 186 10.16 -7.14 23.10
C ASP A 186 10.27 -7.89 21.76
N ARG A 187 9.43 -7.54 20.78
CA ARG A 187 9.29 -8.21 19.48
C ARG A 187 8.83 -7.25 18.39
N PRO A 188 9.04 -7.56 17.11
CA PRO A 188 8.55 -6.74 16.00
C PRO A 188 7.03 -6.64 15.97
N LEU A 189 6.49 -5.56 15.40
CA LEU A 189 5.06 -5.27 15.39
C LEU A 189 4.21 -6.36 14.73
N TRP A 190 4.72 -7.00 13.68
CA TRP A 190 3.99 -8.11 13.03
C TRP A 190 3.73 -9.30 13.96
N ALA A 191 4.56 -9.48 15.01
CA ALA A 191 4.39 -10.57 15.97
C ALA A 191 3.22 -10.32 16.95
N TYR A 192 2.67 -9.10 16.99
CA TYR A 192 1.44 -8.77 17.72
C TYR A 192 0.17 -8.97 16.88
N LEU A 193 0.29 -9.38 15.60
CA LEU A 193 -0.85 -9.81 14.80
C LEU A 193 -1.14 -11.28 15.10
N PRO A 194 -2.23 -11.59 15.82
CA PRO A 194 -2.48 -12.93 16.34
C PRO A 194 -2.87 -13.89 15.21
N GLN A 195 -2.46 -15.15 15.38
CA GLN A 195 -3.02 -16.28 14.63
C GLN A 195 -3.97 -17.03 15.56
N SER A 196 -5.26 -16.97 15.28
CA SER A 196 -6.31 -17.47 16.18
C SER A 196 -7.35 -18.25 15.41
N THR A 197 -7.77 -19.41 15.90
CA THR A 197 -8.76 -20.27 15.22
C THR A 197 -10.14 -19.63 15.08
N HIS A 198 -10.45 -18.62 15.90
CA HIS A 198 -11.69 -17.83 15.85
C HIS A 198 -11.50 -16.45 15.20
N GLY A 199 -10.34 -16.20 14.59
CA GLY A 199 -9.99 -14.93 13.97
C GLY A 199 -9.64 -15.05 12.50
N SER A 200 -9.90 -13.99 11.73
CA SER A 200 -9.43 -13.85 10.35
C SER A 200 -8.69 -12.52 10.16
N LEU A 201 -7.55 -12.55 9.47
CA LEU A 201 -6.78 -11.37 9.10
C LEU A 201 -6.85 -11.15 7.59
N MET A 202 -7.28 -9.96 7.18
CA MET A 202 -7.25 -9.54 5.77
C MET A 202 -6.31 -8.35 5.60
N ILE A 203 -5.42 -8.42 4.62
CA ILE A 203 -4.48 -7.36 4.31
C ILE A 203 -4.80 -6.81 2.92
N THR A 204 -4.75 -5.50 2.74
CA THR A 204 -4.72 -4.88 1.40
C THR A 204 -3.36 -4.22 1.17
N THR A 205 -2.74 -4.50 0.03
CA THR A 205 -1.44 -3.92 -0.33
C THR A 205 -1.27 -3.81 -1.85
N ARG A 206 -0.50 -2.82 -2.29
CA ARG A 206 -0.02 -2.70 -3.67
C ARG A 206 1.22 -3.54 -3.92
N ASN A 207 1.90 -3.98 -2.87
CA ASN A 207 3.21 -4.61 -2.93
C ASN A 207 3.13 -6.11 -2.61
N ARG A 208 3.26 -6.96 -3.63
CA ARG A 208 3.26 -8.42 -3.47
C ARG A 208 4.36 -8.91 -2.51
N ALA A 209 5.51 -8.24 -2.47
CA ALA A 209 6.59 -8.63 -1.57
C ALA A 209 6.19 -8.51 -0.09
N VAL A 210 5.39 -7.49 0.24
CA VAL A 210 4.85 -7.31 1.60
C VAL A 210 3.85 -8.42 1.92
N ALA A 211 2.95 -8.73 0.98
CA ALA A 211 1.99 -9.83 1.16
C ALA A 211 2.69 -11.17 1.42
N LEU A 212 3.70 -11.53 0.63
CA LEU A 212 4.47 -12.77 0.78
C LEU A 212 5.20 -12.91 2.13
N ARG A 213 5.42 -11.79 2.85
CA ARG A 213 5.99 -11.80 4.21
C ARG A 213 4.93 -11.97 5.29
N MET A 214 3.66 -11.76 4.98
CA MET A 214 2.56 -11.75 5.96
C MET A 214 1.59 -12.91 5.81
N VAL A 215 1.51 -13.51 4.62
CA VAL A 215 0.63 -14.64 4.29
C VAL A 215 1.35 -15.64 3.37
N GLU A 216 0.86 -16.87 3.35
CA GLU A 216 1.35 -17.86 2.37
C GLU A 216 0.91 -17.47 0.95
N GLU A 217 1.70 -17.85 -0.05
CA GLU A 217 1.42 -17.48 -1.45
C GLU A 217 0.03 -17.95 -1.93
N ARG A 218 -0.42 -19.11 -1.48
CA ARG A 218 -1.76 -19.64 -1.80
C ARG A 218 -2.89 -18.75 -1.30
N ASP A 219 -2.65 -17.89 -0.31
CA ASP A 219 -3.64 -17.00 0.31
C ASP A 219 -3.55 -15.55 -0.17
N ILE A 220 -2.71 -15.32 -1.19
CA ILE A 220 -2.69 -14.08 -1.94
C ILE A 220 -3.76 -14.12 -3.03
N ILE A 221 -4.70 -13.19 -2.96
CA ILE A 221 -5.69 -12.94 -4.02
C ILE A 221 -5.21 -11.74 -4.83
N THR A 222 -4.86 -11.98 -6.09
CA THR A 222 -4.47 -10.90 -7.00
C THR A 222 -5.72 -10.24 -7.58
N VAL A 223 -5.88 -8.94 -7.34
CA VAL A 223 -7.00 -8.14 -7.82
C VAL A 223 -6.59 -7.41 -9.10
N HIS A 224 -7.25 -7.76 -10.19
CA HIS A 224 -7.05 -7.18 -11.51
C HIS A 224 -8.09 -6.10 -11.82
N PRO A 225 -7.85 -5.22 -12.82
CA PRO A 225 -8.88 -4.34 -13.36
C PRO A 225 -10.15 -5.11 -13.71
N MET A 226 -11.29 -4.41 -13.70
CA MET A 226 -12.57 -5.06 -13.98
C MET A 226 -12.61 -5.57 -15.42
N ASP A 227 -13.43 -6.58 -15.70
CA ASP A 227 -13.84 -6.88 -17.05
C ASP A 227 -14.74 -5.77 -17.59
N LYS A 228 -14.91 -5.78 -18.91
CA LYS A 228 -15.65 -4.75 -19.64
C LYS A 228 -17.09 -4.62 -19.16
N THR A 229 -17.74 -5.73 -18.81
CA THR A 229 -19.15 -5.76 -18.43
C THR A 229 -19.33 -5.07 -17.09
N HIS A 230 -18.57 -5.47 -16.07
CA HIS A 230 -18.71 -4.86 -14.75
C HIS A 230 -18.15 -3.44 -14.69
N ALA A 231 -17.16 -3.10 -15.53
CA ALA A 231 -16.69 -1.71 -15.69
C ALA A 231 -17.80 -0.78 -16.21
N GLN A 232 -18.59 -1.24 -17.19
CA GLN A 232 -19.75 -0.51 -17.70
C GLN A 232 -20.84 -0.36 -16.63
N MET A 233 -21.18 -1.44 -15.92
CA MET A 233 -22.14 -1.38 -14.81
C MET A 233 -21.70 -0.38 -13.73
N LEU A 234 -20.42 -0.37 -13.37
CA LEU A 234 -19.90 0.57 -12.37
C LEU A 234 -20.01 2.01 -12.87
N PHE A 235 -19.66 2.25 -14.14
CA PHE A 235 -19.75 3.58 -14.72
C PHE A 235 -21.19 4.09 -14.72
N GLU A 236 -22.14 3.28 -15.19
CA GLU A 236 -23.57 3.61 -15.25
C GLU A 236 -24.14 3.91 -13.86
N ALA A 237 -23.85 3.04 -12.88
CA ALA A 237 -24.34 3.21 -11.51
C ALA A 237 -23.79 4.49 -10.86
N LYS A 238 -22.52 4.84 -11.11
CA LYS A 238 -21.90 6.05 -10.55
C LYS A 238 -22.30 7.33 -11.27
N LEU A 239 -22.53 7.24 -12.58
CA LEU A 239 -22.97 8.37 -13.39
C LEU A 239 -24.42 8.76 -13.04
N GLY A 240 -25.31 7.78 -12.87
CA GLY A 240 -26.69 8.00 -12.42
C GLY A 240 -27.59 8.75 -13.41
N ILE A 241 -27.14 8.97 -14.64
CA ILE A 241 -27.91 9.56 -15.74
C ILE A 241 -27.80 8.69 -17.00
N PRO A 242 -28.87 8.59 -17.80
CA PRO A 242 -28.87 7.77 -19.00
C PRO A 242 -27.99 8.40 -20.09
N GLU A 243 -27.11 7.58 -20.67
CA GLU A 243 -26.15 7.97 -21.69
C GLU A 243 -26.03 6.85 -22.74
N ASN A 244 -25.39 7.15 -23.87
CA ASN A 244 -25.26 6.19 -24.96
C ASN A 244 -24.36 4.99 -24.55
N PRO A 245 -24.86 3.75 -24.56
CA PRO A 245 -24.08 2.58 -24.16
C PRO A 245 -22.79 2.38 -24.97
N LYS A 246 -22.79 2.78 -26.26
CA LYS A 246 -21.59 2.70 -27.10
C LYS A 246 -20.49 3.65 -26.64
N ASP A 247 -20.86 4.83 -26.15
CA ASP A 247 -19.90 5.82 -25.66
C ASP A 247 -19.35 5.41 -24.29
N ILE A 248 -20.21 4.82 -23.44
CA ILE A 248 -19.80 4.22 -22.15
C ILE A 248 -18.80 3.06 -22.36
N MET A 249 -19.10 2.16 -23.31
CA MET A 249 -18.20 1.05 -23.65
C MET A 249 -16.83 1.55 -24.12
N LYS A 250 -16.79 2.58 -24.98
CA LYS A 250 -15.53 3.17 -25.45
C LYS A 250 -14.76 3.85 -24.32
N LEU A 251 -15.45 4.63 -23.48
CA LEU A 251 -14.81 5.33 -22.38
C LEU A 251 -14.24 4.37 -21.33
N THR A 252 -15.02 3.37 -20.91
CA THR A 252 -14.54 2.37 -19.94
C THR A 252 -13.35 1.56 -20.49
N ALA A 253 -13.33 1.27 -21.79
CA ALA A 253 -12.16 0.67 -22.44
C ALA A 253 -10.95 1.61 -22.49
N ALA A 254 -11.15 2.90 -22.77
CA ALA A 254 -10.09 3.92 -22.77
C ALA A 254 -9.49 4.15 -21.37
N LEU A 255 -10.29 3.96 -20.32
CA LEU A 255 -9.89 3.96 -18.92
C LEU A 255 -9.31 2.61 -18.46
N GLU A 256 -9.10 1.67 -19.38
CA GLU A 256 -8.56 0.32 -19.14
C GLU A 256 -9.31 -0.46 -18.05
N CYS A 257 -10.63 -0.23 -17.96
CA CYS A 257 -11.52 -0.86 -17.00
C CYS A 257 -11.08 -0.69 -15.53
N MET A 258 -10.34 0.37 -15.25
CA MET A 258 -9.81 0.66 -13.92
C MET A 258 -10.89 1.32 -13.05
N PRO A 259 -11.34 0.67 -11.94
CA PRO A 259 -12.47 1.14 -11.14
C PRO A 259 -12.33 2.58 -10.69
N LEU A 260 -11.14 2.96 -10.23
CA LEU A 260 -10.93 4.31 -9.77
C LEU A 260 -11.06 5.35 -10.90
N ALA A 261 -10.43 5.10 -12.04
CA ALA A 261 -10.52 6.02 -13.18
C ALA A 261 -11.97 6.15 -13.69
N ILE A 262 -12.73 5.05 -13.66
CA ILE A 262 -14.17 5.01 -13.97
C ILE A 262 -14.98 5.90 -13.04
N VAL A 263 -14.82 5.75 -11.72
CA VAL A 263 -15.54 6.54 -10.72
C VAL A 263 -15.20 8.03 -10.86
N GLN A 264 -13.93 8.37 -11.12
CA GLN A 264 -13.51 9.75 -11.34
C GLN A 264 -14.15 10.35 -12.59
N ALA A 265 -14.12 9.63 -13.72
CA ALA A 265 -14.73 10.09 -14.97
C ALA A 265 -16.24 10.28 -14.81
N ALA A 266 -16.94 9.32 -14.19
CA ALA A 266 -18.37 9.40 -13.91
C ALA A 266 -18.71 10.62 -13.02
N SER A 267 -17.93 10.88 -11.95
CA SER A 267 -18.13 12.06 -11.09
C SER A 267 -17.95 13.36 -11.86
N TYR A 268 -16.86 13.47 -12.64
CA TYR A 268 -16.57 14.65 -13.44
C TYR A 268 -17.70 14.97 -14.44
N ILE A 269 -18.19 13.95 -15.15
CA ILE A 269 -19.27 14.09 -16.13
C ILE A 269 -20.55 14.52 -15.41
N ARG A 270 -20.93 13.80 -14.33
CA ARG A 270 -22.15 14.08 -13.56
C ARG A 270 -22.20 15.50 -13.02
N GLN A 271 -21.09 16.02 -12.50
CA GLN A 271 -21.06 17.37 -11.94
C GLN A 271 -21.12 18.48 -12.99
N ARG A 272 -20.67 18.17 -14.21
CA ARG A 272 -20.72 19.11 -15.33
C ARG A 272 -21.92 18.87 -16.24
N ALA A 273 -22.81 17.94 -15.89
CA ALA A 273 -24.05 17.72 -16.61
C ALA A 273 -24.93 18.99 -16.53
N PRO A 274 -25.64 19.36 -17.62
CA PRO A 274 -25.67 18.72 -18.95
C PRO A 274 -24.59 19.23 -19.92
N ARG A 275 -23.64 20.07 -19.47
CA ARG A 275 -22.60 20.68 -20.33
C ARG A 275 -21.48 19.73 -20.74
N SER A 276 -21.38 18.58 -20.10
CA SER A 276 -20.43 17.52 -20.42
C SER A 276 -21.18 16.20 -20.55
N SER A 277 -21.19 15.59 -21.73
CA SER A 277 -21.65 14.22 -21.96
C SER A 277 -20.50 13.21 -21.92
N VAL A 278 -20.82 11.92 -21.89
CA VAL A 278 -19.83 10.84 -22.00
C VAL A 278 -19.00 10.99 -23.29
N LYS A 279 -19.66 11.30 -24.41
CA LYS A 279 -19.00 11.51 -25.69
C LYS A 279 -18.04 12.70 -25.67
N GLN A 280 -18.43 13.82 -25.08
CA GLN A 280 -17.58 15.01 -24.97
C GLN A 280 -16.39 14.78 -24.04
N TYR A 281 -16.59 14.06 -22.94
CA TYR A 281 -15.49 13.66 -22.06
C TYR A 281 -14.51 12.76 -22.80
N LEU A 282 -15.00 11.74 -23.51
CA LEU A 282 -14.16 10.83 -24.30
C LEU A 282 -13.34 11.58 -25.36
N GLN A 283 -13.95 12.54 -26.08
CA GLN A 283 -13.22 13.37 -27.04
C GLN A 283 -12.11 14.19 -26.39
N GLN A 284 -12.36 14.79 -25.22
CA GLN A 284 -11.32 15.50 -24.46
C GLN A 284 -10.25 14.52 -23.97
N PHE A 285 -10.66 13.36 -23.47
CA PHE A 285 -9.76 12.32 -23.00
C PHE A 285 -8.86 11.81 -24.13
N GLU A 286 -9.36 11.63 -25.34
CA GLU A 286 -8.55 11.12 -26.45
C GLU A 286 -7.71 12.21 -27.14
N SER A 287 -7.93 13.49 -26.85
CA SER A 287 -7.29 14.61 -27.55
C SER A 287 -5.77 14.71 -27.36
N SER A 288 -5.26 14.47 -26.15
CA SER A 288 -3.83 14.44 -25.86
C SER A 288 -3.54 13.73 -24.54
N ASP A 289 -2.33 13.25 -24.36
CA ASP A 289 -1.92 12.60 -23.11
C ASP A 289 -1.90 13.57 -21.93
N SER A 290 -1.46 14.83 -22.12
CA SER A 290 -1.56 15.88 -21.11
C SER A 290 -3.01 16.13 -20.70
N ARG A 291 -3.97 16.08 -21.64
CA ARG A 291 -5.39 16.24 -21.33
C ARG A 291 -5.94 15.06 -20.54
N LYS A 292 -5.59 13.80 -20.88
CA LYS A 292 -5.94 12.60 -20.07
C LYS A 292 -5.51 12.76 -18.63
N LEU A 293 -4.25 13.14 -18.44
CA LEU A 293 -3.67 13.32 -17.12
C LEU A 293 -4.40 14.42 -16.34
N SER A 294 -4.68 15.57 -16.97
CA SER A 294 -5.44 16.65 -16.32
C SER A 294 -6.86 16.24 -15.89
N LEU A 295 -7.50 15.34 -16.64
CA LEU A 295 -8.84 14.84 -16.32
C LEU A 295 -8.81 13.80 -15.19
N LEU A 296 -7.73 13.02 -15.08
CA LEU A 296 -7.55 11.99 -14.06
C LEU A 296 -6.93 12.51 -12.76
N GLU A 297 -6.29 13.69 -12.80
CA GLU A 297 -5.80 14.41 -11.63
C GLU A 297 -6.88 15.11 -10.83
N HIS A 298 -8.07 15.27 -11.41
CA HIS A 298 -9.17 15.93 -10.72
C HIS A 298 -9.48 15.23 -9.39
N GLU A 299 -9.17 15.93 -8.28
CA GLU A 299 -9.31 15.43 -6.92
C GLU A 299 -10.66 15.85 -6.35
N GLU A 300 -11.63 14.94 -6.41
CA GLU A 300 -12.88 15.10 -5.68
C GLU A 300 -12.98 14.10 -4.56
N GLY A 301 -13.44 14.58 -3.40
CA GLY A 301 -13.61 13.78 -2.20
C GLY A 301 -14.44 12.52 -2.47
N GLN A 302 -13.81 11.36 -2.32
CA GLN A 302 -14.53 10.09 -2.28
C GLN A 302 -14.82 9.74 -0.82
N LEU A 303 -16.10 9.72 -0.43
CA LEU A 303 -16.56 9.41 0.94
C LEU A 303 -16.11 8.03 1.47
N ARG A 304 -15.61 7.15 0.59
CA ARG A 304 -15.20 5.77 0.90
C ARG A 304 -13.70 5.58 0.75
N ARG A 305 -12.94 6.67 0.86
CA ARG A 305 -11.51 6.63 1.00
C ARG A 305 -11.09 7.30 2.28
N ASP A 306 -9.94 6.86 2.74
CA ASP A 306 -9.26 7.53 3.81
C ASP A 306 -8.98 9.00 3.47
N TRP A 307 -9.01 9.86 4.47
CA TRP A 307 -8.88 11.31 4.30
C TRP A 307 -7.48 11.75 3.85
N GLU A 308 -6.42 10.97 4.11
CA GLU A 308 -5.07 11.23 3.59
C GLU A 308 -4.86 10.64 2.20
N ALA A 309 -5.74 9.74 1.74
CA ALA A 309 -5.62 9.12 0.44
C ALA A 309 -6.00 10.12 -0.66
N ARG A 310 -5.06 10.39 -1.57
CA ARG A 310 -5.33 11.21 -2.76
C ARG A 310 -6.37 10.55 -3.66
N ASN A 311 -7.33 11.35 -4.12
CA ASN A 311 -8.47 10.85 -4.90
C ASN A 311 -8.09 10.56 -6.37
N SER A 312 -6.98 11.12 -6.84
CA SER A 312 -6.47 10.86 -8.19
C SER A 312 -5.78 9.52 -8.32
N ILE A 313 -6.15 8.75 -9.36
CA ILE A 313 -5.40 7.56 -9.74
C ILE A 313 -3.94 7.87 -10.09
N ILE A 314 -3.67 9.01 -10.72
CA ILE A 314 -2.31 9.45 -11.08
C ILE A 314 -1.48 9.61 -9.82
N HIS A 315 -2.01 10.28 -8.79
CA HIS A 315 -1.32 10.42 -7.52
C HIS A 315 -1.10 9.08 -6.80
N THR A 316 -2.02 8.12 -6.89
CA THR A 316 -1.80 6.80 -6.27
C THR A 316 -0.58 6.08 -6.87
N TRP A 317 -0.33 6.24 -8.16
CA TRP A 317 0.84 5.65 -8.81
C TRP A 317 2.10 6.48 -8.59
N GLN A 318 2.01 7.81 -8.55
CA GLN A 318 3.14 8.66 -8.18
C GLN A 318 3.69 8.31 -6.79
N ILE A 319 2.82 8.15 -5.78
CA ILE A 319 3.23 7.71 -4.43
C ILE A 319 3.98 6.37 -4.47
N SER A 320 3.50 5.43 -5.29
CA SER A 320 4.15 4.11 -5.39
C SER A 320 5.49 4.20 -6.15
N PHE A 321 5.58 5.09 -7.14
CA PHE A 321 6.82 5.37 -7.86
C PHE A 321 7.86 6.06 -6.96
N ASP A 322 7.46 7.06 -6.18
CA ASP A 322 8.32 7.73 -5.20
C ASP A 322 8.87 6.73 -4.17
N HIS A 323 8.03 5.81 -3.69
CA HIS A 323 8.45 4.74 -2.80
C HIS A 323 9.50 3.82 -3.45
N ILE A 324 9.29 3.39 -4.70
CA ILE A 324 10.29 2.58 -5.43
C ILE A 324 11.57 3.39 -5.64
N LEU A 325 11.48 4.68 -5.93
CA LEU A 325 12.64 5.56 -6.13
C LEU A 325 13.49 5.66 -4.86
N LEU A 326 12.85 5.72 -3.69
CA LEU A 326 13.54 5.73 -2.39
C LEU A 326 14.16 4.38 -2.03
N GLU A 327 13.41 3.29 -2.19
CA GLU A 327 13.85 1.94 -1.78
C GLU A 327 14.84 1.31 -2.77
N ARG A 328 14.59 1.48 -4.07
CA ARG A 328 15.38 0.86 -5.14
C ARG A 328 15.44 1.77 -6.37
N PRO A 329 16.32 2.79 -6.36
CA PRO A 329 16.43 3.75 -7.46
C PRO A 329 16.66 3.10 -8.84
N SER A 330 17.35 1.96 -8.92
CA SER A 330 17.57 1.23 -10.18
C SER A 330 16.27 0.74 -10.82
N ALA A 331 15.33 0.23 -10.02
CA ALA A 331 14.03 -0.19 -10.50
C ALA A 331 13.17 1.00 -10.96
N ALA A 332 13.20 2.12 -10.22
CA ALA A 332 12.50 3.35 -10.64
C ALA A 332 13.05 3.90 -11.96
N ASN A 333 14.38 3.91 -12.11
CA ASN A 333 15.08 4.25 -13.35
C ASN A 333 14.67 3.33 -14.50
N LEU A 334 14.57 2.03 -14.26
CA LEU A 334 14.12 1.06 -15.24
C LEU A 334 12.69 1.34 -15.69
N LEU A 335 11.76 1.60 -14.75
CA LEU A 335 10.38 1.95 -15.08
C LEU A 335 10.29 3.28 -15.85
N ALA A 336 11.10 4.27 -15.48
CA ALA A 336 11.20 5.54 -16.21
C ALA A 336 11.60 5.31 -17.67
N LEU A 337 12.60 4.46 -17.93
CA LEU A 337 13.00 4.07 -19.29
C LEU A 337 11.88 3.31 -20.02
N MET A 338 11.30 2.29 -19.38
CA MET A 338 10.19 1.49 -19.92
C MET A 338 9.01 2.35 -20.36
N SER A 339 8.77 3.47 -19.68
CA SER A 339 7.67 4.37 -20.01
C SER A 339 7.75 5.00 -21.41
N PHE A 340 8.90 4.94 -22.11
CA PHE A 340 9.06 5.51 -23.45
C PHE A 340 8.95 4.48 -24.59
N PHE A 341 8.69 3.21 -24.29
CA PHE A 341 8.50 2.15 -25.30
C PHE A 341 7.03 1.83 -25.53
N ASP A 342 6.75 0.97 -26.51
CA ASP A 342 5.40 0.41 -26.65
C ASP A 342 5.04 -0.40 -25.40
N ARG A 343 3.98 0.02 -24.72
CA ARG A 343 3.54 -0.54 -23.44
C ARG A 343 3.14 -2.02 -23.48
N GLN A 344 2.97 -2.64 -24.65
CA GLN A 344 2.54 -4.04 -24.77
C GLN A 344 3.67 -5.00 -25.16
N GLY A 345 4.81 -4.48 -25.64
CA GLY A 345 5.91 -5.28 -26.17
C GLY A 345 7.29 -4.70 -25.83
N ILE A 346 7.53 -4.40 -24.56
CA ILE A 346 8.83 -3.87 -24.12
C ILE A 346 9.81 -5.05 -24.03
N HIS A 347 10.66 -5.25 -25.03
CA HIS A 347 11.62 -6.35 -25.04
C HIS A 347 12.79 -6.13 -24.06
N GLN A 348 13.26 -7.21 -23.43
CA GLN A 348 14.36 -7.21 -22.46
C GLN A 348 15.68 -6.69 -23.02
N CYS A 349 15.98 -6.95 -24.30
CA CYS A 349 17.18 -6.46 -24.99
C CYS A 349 17.31 -4.92 -24.94
N LEU A 350 16.19 -4.19 -24.99
CA LEU A 350 16.16 -2.72 -24.92
C LEU A 350 16.54 -2.17 -23.54
N LEU A 351 16.47 -3.03 -22.51
CA LEU A 351 16.57 -2.66 -21.10
C LEU A 351 17.92 -3.04 -20.48
N GLN A 352 18.48 -4.20 -20.84
CA GLN A 352 19.74 -4.72 -20.28
C GLN A 352 20.94 -3.82 -20.60
N ASP A 353 20.94 -3.12 -21.72
CA ASP A 353 22.05 -2.22 -22.07
C ASP A 353 22.05 -0.93 -21.24
N PHE A 354 20.92 -0.56 -20.62
CA PHE A 354 20.83 0.63 -19.76
C PHE A 354 21.50 0.41 -18.39
N SER A 355 21.40 -0.79 -17.81
CA SER A 355 22.08 -1.13 -16.55
C SER A 355 23.61 -1.11 -16.71
N ASN A 356 24.12 -1.46 -17.89
CA ASN A 356 25.54 -1.46 -18.23
C ASN A 356 26.12 -0.04 -18.41
N VAL A 357 25.39 0.89 -19.03
CA VAL A 357 25.90 2.23 -19.40
C VAL A 357 26.12 3.17 -18.21
N LYS A 358 25.31 3.10 -17.14
CA LYS A 358 25.50 3.96 -15.96
C LYS A 358 26.83 3.70 -15.23
N ARG A 359 27.40 2.49 -15.34
CA ARG A 359 28.70 2.11 -14.73
C ARG A 359 29.90 2.73 -15.45
N SER A 360 29.88 2.78 -16.79
CA SER A 360 30.97 3.35 -17.59
C SER A 360 31.17 4.86 -17.39
N ASN A 361 30.15 5.58 -16.91
CA ASN A 361 30.26 7.02 -16.60
C ASN A 361 30.60 7.31 -15.14
N THR A 362 30.38 6.39 -14.19
CA THR A 362 30.77 6.58 -12.78
C THR A 362 32.23 6.19 -12.52
N ASN A 363 32.81 5.31 -13.33
CA ASN A 363 34.21 4.87 -13.20
C ASN A 363 35.23 5.77 -13.94
N LYS A 364 34.79 6.85 -14.60
CA LYS A 364 35.70 7.73 -15.38
C LYS A 364 36.25 8.95 -14.62
N GLU A 365 35.83 9.20 -13.37
CA GLU A 365 36.26 10.39 -12.63
C GLU A 365 37.27 10.12 -11.50
N ASN A 366 37.68 8.88 -11.25
CA ASN A 366 38.73 8.58 -10.27
C ASN A 366 39.65 7.50 -10.81
N TYR A 367 40.80 7.88 -11.37
CA TYR A 367 42.11 7.23 -11.24
C TYR A 367 43.11 7.93 -12.18
N SER A 368 43.80 8.93 -11.64
CA SER A 368 45.16 9.26 -12.06
C SER A 368 46.13 8.36 -11.29
N ASP A 369 47.11 7.81 -12.02
CA ASP A 369 48.35 7.17 -11.54
C ASP A 369 48.25 5.85 -10.74
N ALA A 370 48.53 4.73 -11.42
CA ALA A 370 49.74 3.91 -11.18
C ALA A 370 49.65 2.52 -11.87
N VAL A 371 50.57 2.31 -12.82
CA VAL A 371 51.39 1.12 -13.13
C VAL A 371 50.80 -0.30 -13.10
N ASP A 372 50.87 -0.94 -14.27
CA ASP A 372 51.03 -2.37 -14.60
C ASP A 372 50.96 -3.42 -13.47
N SER A 373 49.98 -4.32 -13.59
CA SER A 373 50.28 -5.77 -13.56
C SER A 373 49.19 -6.56 -14.28
N CYS A 374 49.62 -7.47 -15.15
CA CYS A 374 48.75 -8.37 -15.90
C CYS A 374 48.15 -9.45 -15.01
N THR A 375 46.83 -9.45 -14.83
CA THR A 375 46.04 -10.64 -14.45
C THR A 375 44.80 -10.69 -15.33
N MET A 376 44.81 -11.63 -16.28
CA MET A 376 43.64 -11.98 -17.10
C MET A 376 42.81 -13.06 -16.41
N ASP A 377 41.50 -12.92 -16.58
CA ASP A 377 40.45 -13.95 -16.57
C ASP A 377 40.03 -14.62 -15.25
N ASN A 378 39.20 -13.88 -14.50
CA ASN A 378 38.01 -14.44 -13.81
C ASN A 378 37.02 -13.38 -13.30
N THR A 379 37.26 -12.10 -13.60
CA THR A 379 36.45 -10.98 -13.08
C THR A 379 35.21 -10.70 -13.95
N ASP A 380 35.24 -11.00 -15.25
CA ASP A 380 34.17 -10.62 -16.19
C ASP A 380 32.90 -11.46 -16.03
N SER A 381 33.04 -12.76 -15.75
CA SER A 381 31.92 -13.68 -15.52
C SER A 381 31.14 -13.37 -14.23
N LEU A 382 31.85 -13.00 -13.16
CA LEU A 382 31.27 -12.59 -11.88
C LEU A 382 30.63 -11.20 -11.96
N VAL A 383 31.14 -10.32 -12.81
CA VAL A 383 30.55 -8.98 -13.04
C VAL A 383 29.26 -9.10 -13.84
N GLN A 384 29.22 -9.96 -14.87
CA GLN A 384 28.03 -10.21 -15.67
C GLN A 384 26.91 -10.87 -14.86
N SER A 385 27.21 -11.89 -14.06
CA SER A 385 26.22 -12.56 -13.20
C SER A 385 25.57 -11.60 -12.20
N ASN A 386 26.37 -10.70 -11.60
CA ASN A 386 25.88 -9.67 -10.68
C ASN A 386 25.02 -8.59 -11.35
N VAL A 387 25.18 -8.36 -12.66
CA VAL A 387 24.35 -7.40 -13.42
C VAL A 387 23.00 -8.02 -13.76
N ASP A 388 22.99 -9.28 -14.20
CA ASP A 388 21.77 -10.02 -14.48
C ASP A 388 20.92 -10.18 -13.21
N ASP A 389 21.54 -10.49 -12.07
CA ASP A 389 20.86 -10.56 -10.78
C ASP A 389 20.22 -9.21 -10.37
N ARG A 390 20.91 -8.09 -10.60
CA ARG A 390 20.38 -6.76 -10.30
C ARG A 390 19.21 -6.38 -11.21
N PHE A 391 19.28 -6.72 -12.49
CA PHE A 391 18.20 -6.48 -13.44
C PHE A 391 16.96 -7.30 -13.08
N GLU A 392 17.14 -8.59 -12.75
CA GLU A 392 16.03 -9.45 -12.33
C GLU A 392 15.39 -8.98 -11.03
N ASP A 393 16.19 -8.49 -10.07
CA ASP A 393 15.67 -7.86 -8.87
C ASP A 393 14.89 -6.55 -9.14
N ASP A 394 15.32 -5.75 -10.13
CA ASP A 394 14.59 -4.56 -10.56
C ASP A 394 13.24 -4.95 -11.17
N ILE A 395 13.22 -5.92 -12.08
CA ILE A 395 12.00 -6.48 -12.68
C ILE A 395 11.09 -7.06 -11.59
N ARG A 396 11.64 -7.81 -10.64
CA ARG A 396 10.89 -8.36 -9.50
C ARG A 396 10.25 -7.24 -8.67
N THR A 397 10.98 -6.18 -8.39
CA THR A 397 10.44 -4.99 -7.69
C THR A 397 9.27 -4.39 -8.45
N LEU A 398 9.40 -4.13 -9.74
CA LEU A 398 8.33 -3.53 -10.55
C LEU A 398 7.09 -4.44 -10.68
N ARG A 399 7.30 -5.75 -10.77
CA ARG A 399 6.21 -6.76 -10.76
C ARG A 399 5.52 -6.82 -9.41
N ASN A 400 6.27 -6.70 -8.31
CA ASN A 400 5.68 -6.72 -6.96
C ASN A 400 4.71 -5.54 -6.75
N PHE A 401 4.99 -4.37 -7.34
CA PHE A 401 4.07 -3.23 -7.36
C PHE A 401 2.96 -3.31 -8.43
N SER A 402 2.92 -4.39 -9.21
CA SER A 402 2.00 -4.58 -10.35
C SER A 402 2.11 -3.49 -11.43
N PHE A 403 3.25 -2.80 -11.53
CA PHE A 403 3.47 -1.79 -12.57
C PHE A 403 3.79 -2.40 -13.92
N ILE A 404 4.41 -3.58 -13.91
CA ILE A 404 4.69 -4.36 -15.11
C ILE A 404 4.22 -5.80 -14.95
N THR A 405 3.90 -6.44 -16.07
CA THR A 405 3.71 -7.89 -16.18
C THR A 405 4.65 -8.46 -17.23
N VAL A 406 4.98 -9.74 -17.11
CA VAL A 406 5.81 -10.47 -18.08
C VAL A 406 4.88 -11.16 -19.06
N ASN A 407 5.20 -11.11 -20.35
CA ASN A 407 4.48 -11.83 -21.39
C ASN A 407 4.78 -13.33 -21.36
N ALA A 408 4.00 -14.09 -22.13
CA ALA A 408 4.16 -15.55 -22.24
C ALA A 408 5.52 -15.96 -22.81
N ASP A 409 6.19 -15.08 -23.56
CA ASP A 409 7.53 -15.29 -24.12
C ASP A 409 8.66 -15.12 -23.09
N ALA A 410 8.34 -14.73 -21.86
CA ALA A 410 9.26 -14.39 -20.76
C ALA A 410 10.27 -13.26 -21.06
N ALA A 411 10.36 -12.77 -22.30
CA ALA A 411 11.36 -11.81 -22.78
C ALA A 411 10.79 -10.43 -23.06
N SER A 412 9.46 -10.27 -23.04
CA SER A 412 8.81 -8.97 -23.18
C SER A 412 7.92 -8.62 -21.99
N PHE A 413 7.81 -7.33 -21.73
CA PHE A 413 7.08 -6.78 -20.60
C PHE A 413 5.91 -5.92 -21.07
N ARG A 414 4.87 -5.86 -20.24
CA ARG A 414 3.69 -5.02 -20.44
C ARG A 414 3.52 -4.05 -19.29
N MET A 415 3.02 -2.87 -19.61
CA MET A 415 2.67 -1.82 -18.65
C MET A 415 1.25 -1.36 -18.92
N HIS A 416 0.54 -1.02 -17.84
CA HIS A 416 -0.75 -0.36 -17.92
C HIS A 416 -0.58 1.02 -18.56
N ARG A 417 -1.42 1.40 -19.54
CA ARG A 417 -1.25 2.67 -20.29
C ARG A 417 -1.26 3.87 -19.36
N LEU A 418 -2.19 3.89 -18.42
CA LEU A 418 -2.29 5.02 -17.50
C LEU A 418 -1.10 5.09 -16.52
N VAL A 419 -0.43 3.97 -16.22
CA VAL A 419 0.82 3.96 -15.44
C VAL A 419 1.94 4.59 -16.25
N GLN A 420 2.07 4.23 -17.54
CA GLN A 420 3.02 4.84 -18.46
C GLN A 420 2.88 6.36 -18.48
N LEU A 421 1.65 6.86 -18.65
CA LEU A 421 1.37 8.31 -18.66
C LEU A 421 1.69 8.97 -17.31
N ALA A 422 1.37 8.31 -16.18
CA ALA A 422 1.66 8.86 -14.86
C ALA A 422 3.16 8.97 -14.59
N VAL A 423 3.96 7.99 -15.02
CA VAL A 423 5.43 8.02 -14.93
C VAL A 423 5.99 9.15 -15.79
N GLN A 424 5.58 9.26 -17.05
CA GLN A 424 6.03 10.35 -17.92
C GLN A 424 5.69 11.73 -17.34
N LYS A 425 4.46 11.90 -16.82
CA LYS A 425 4.08 13.14 -16.15
C LYS A 425 4.93 13.43 -14.92
N TRP A 426 5.21 12.42 -14.11
CA TRP A 426 6.09 12.57 -12.97
C TRP A 426 7.49 13.03 -13.43
N LEU A 427 8.03 12.47 -14.50
CA LEU A 427 9.32 12.86 -15.07
C LEU A 427 9.30 14.29 -15.62
N GLU A 428 8.19 14.73 -16.22
CA GLU A 428 8.01 16.11 -16.69
C GLU A 428 8.01 17.08 -15.50
N ALA A 429 7.28 16.78 -14.43
CA ALA A 429 7.23 17.61 -13.22
C ALA A 429 8.57 17.70 -12.46
N HIS A 430 9.53 16.81 -12.74
CA HIS A 430 10.87 16.79 -12.13
C HIS A 430 11.98 17.14 -13.14
N ASP A 431 11.65 17.71 -14.29
CA ASP A 431 12.60 18.11 -15.35
C ASP A 431 13.50 16.95 -15.86
N GLN A 432 12.99 15.71 -15.81
CA GLN A 432 13.72 14.52 -16.26
C GLN A 432 13.21 13.93 -17.57
N LEU A 433 12.05 14.38 -18.07
CA LEU A 433 11.38 13.77 -19.23
C LEU A 433 12.31 13.64 -20.45
N GLU A 434 12.94 14.74 -20.88
CA GLU A 434 13.81 14.74 -22.06
C GLU A 434 15.06 13.87 -21.89
N ARG A 435 15.59 13.77 -20.67
CA ARG A 435 16.72 12.87 -20.36
C ARG A 435 16.36 11.41 -20.62
N TRP A 436 15.19 10.99 -20.18
CA TRP A 436 14.74 9.60 -20.32
C TRP A 436 14.30 9.27 -21.75
N LYS A 437 13.68 10.23 -22.43
CA LYS A 437 13.37 10.15 -23.87
C LYS A 437 14.63 9.97 -24.72
N LEU A 438 15.68 10.75 -24.45
CA LEU A 438 16.97 10.57 -25.15
C LEU A 438 17.60 9.21 -24.82
N SER A 439 17.42 8.73 -23.59
CA SER A 439 17.94 7.41 -23.18
C SER A 439 17.23 6.27 -23.91
N SER A 440 15.91 6.33 -24.09
CA SER A 440 15.16 5.31 -24.85
C SER A 440 15.51 5.31 -26.34
N ILE A 441 15.69 6.48 -26.94
CA ILE A 441 16.15 6.61 -28.33
C ILE A 441 17.54 5.96 -28.50
N ARG A 442 18.45 6.17 -27.55
CA ARG A 442 19.78 5.52 -27.57
C ARG A 442 19.69 4.00 -27.46
N SER A 443 18.78 3.46 -26.64
CA SER A 443 18.54 2.02 -26.57
C SER A 443 18.04 1.48 -27.92
N LEU A 444 17.06 2.13 -28.55
CA LEU A 444 16.52 1.73 -29.87
C LEU A 444 17.57 1.81 -30.98
N ALA A 445 18.40 2.86 -30.97
CA ALA A 445 19.43 3.05 -31.97
C ALA A 445 20.46 1.91 -31.95
N ARG A 446 20.78 1.37 -30.76
CA ARG A 446 21.77 0.29 -30.60
C ARG A 446 21.25 -1.07 -31.04
N GLU A 447 19.98 -1.38 -30.79
CA GLU A 447 19.36 -2.61 -31.31
C GLU A 447 19.38 -2.65 -32.85
N ASN A 448 19.23 -1.49 -33.49
CA ASN A 448 19.23 -1.36 -34.93
C ASN A 448 20.63 -1.27 -35.57
N VAL A 449 21.72 -1.26 -34.78
CA VAL A 449 23.07 -1.43 -35.34
C VAL A 449 23.31 -2.94 -35.45
N PRO A 450 23.29 -3.53 -36.66
CA PRO A 450 23.69 -4.91 -36.81
C PRO A 450 25.12 -5.02 -36.30
N SER A 451 25.37 -5.99 -35.43
CA SER A 451 26.71 -6.36 -34.98
C SER A 451 27.59 -6.43 -36.21
N ARG A 452 28.46 -5.43 -36.42
CA ARG A 452 29.60 -5.56 -37.33
C ARG A 452 30.47 -6.64 -36.71
N ARG A 453 30.15 -7.90 -37.04
CA ARG A 453 31.09 -9.00 -36.97
C ARG A 453 32.28 -8.57 -37.82
N ILE A 454 33.37 -8.30 -37.09
CA ILE A 454 34.81 -8.33 -37.46
C ILE A 454 35.11 -7.97 -38.91
#